data_AF-A0A845Y169-F1
#
_entry.id   AF-A0A845Y169-F1
#
_cell.length_a   1.000
_cell.length_b   1.000
_cell.length_c   1.000
_cell.angle_alpha   90.00
_cell.angle_beta   90.00
_cell.angle_gamma   90.00
#
_symmetry.space_group_name_H-M   'P 1'
#
loop_
_entity.id
_entity.type
_entity.pdbx_description
1 polymer ?
#
loop_
_entity_poly.entity_id
_entity_poly.type
_entity_poly.pdbx_seq_one_letter_code
_entity_poly.pdbx_strand_id
1 'polypeptide(L)'
;MVTAIAATALTIVPNLAFFSPVSLAQRQQGTWEQYSTNRPSSIPSSKLNESTDFYFGLVHPEMQGRTIQPYQTQYKQEWLAIREVLRNRLVWTQQPCIDDSFNWYLTDYSETITAISDAVFHVRHPELGGRQIQPHETELIREWKSISENFPLSLC
;
A
#
# COMPACT_ATOMS: atom_id res chain seq x y z
N MET A 1 61.91 18.31 -60.18
CA MET A 1 60.53 17.98 -60.60
C MET A 1 59.96 17.08 -59.49
N VAL A 2 59.13 17.66 -58.61
CA VAL A 2 57.64 17.52 -58.56
C VAL A 2 57.20 16.08 -58.24
N THR A 3 56.26 15.70 -57.37
CA THR A 3 55.49 16.22 -56.21
C THR A 3 54.63 15.00 -55.77
N ALA A 4 54.09 15.06 -54.54
CA ALA A 4 52.82 14.46 -54.09
C ALA A 4 52.76 12.96 -53.75
N ILE A 5 52.72 12.69 -52.45
CA ILE A 5 52.02 11.58 -51.84
C ILE A 5 50.52 11.94 -51.81
N ALA A 6 49.67 11.14 -52.45
CA ALA A 6 48.22 11.29 -52.38
C ALA A 6 47.63 10.25 -51.44
N ALA A 7 46.87 10.73 -50.46
CA ALA A 7 46.02 9.96 -49.56
C ALA A 7 44.83 9.35 -50.31
N THR A 8 44.35 8.17 -49.91
CA THR A 8 43.00 7.74 -50.28
C THR A 8 42.32 6.97 -49.15
N ALA A 9 41.26 7.62 -48.69
CA ALA A 9 40.10 7.28 -47.87
C ALA A 9 39.89 5.83 -47.38
N LEU A 10 39.68 5.78 -46.06
CA LEU A 10 38.86 4.84 -45.30
C LEU A 10 37.48 4.65 -45.97
N THR A 11 37.06 3.41 -46.22
CA THR A 11 35.64 3.08 -46.41
C THR A 11 35.20 2.10 -45.34
N ILE A 12 34.23 2.57 -44.57
CA ILE A 12 33.59 1.90 -43.44
C ILE A 12 32.67 0.81 -44.00
N VAL A 13 32.84 -0.42 -43.52
CA VAL A 13 31.88 -1.51 -43.72
C VAL A 13 30.68 -1.23 -42.81
N PRO A 14 29.43 -1.20 -43.31
CA PRO A 14 28.28 -1.11 -42.43
C PRO A 14 28.11 -2.47 -41.75
N ASN A 15 28.52 -2.55 -40.48
CA ASN A 15 28.17 -3.65 -39.61
C ASN A 15 26.68 -3.53 -39.29
N LEU A 16 25.84 -4.29 -40.00
CA LEU A 16 24.44 -4.48 -39.66
C LEU A 16 24.38 -5.27 -38.35
N ALA A 17 24.44 -4.56 -37.23
CA ALA A 17 24.08 -5.12 -35.94
C ALA A 17 22.59 -5.47 -35.98
N PHE A 18 22.31 -6.76 -36.14
CA PHE A 18 21.05 -7.39 -35.80
C PHE A 18 20.65 -6.97 -34.38
N PHE A 19 19.74 -6.01 -34.25
CA PHE A 19 18.98 -5.85 -33.01
C PHE A 19 18.01 -7.03 -32.94
N SER A 20 18.45 -8.11 -32.28
CA SER A 20 17.54 -9.19 -31.89
C SER A 20 16.41 -8.61 -31.01
N PRO A 21 15.15 -9.02 -31.22
CA PRO A 21 13.98 -8.49 -30.48
C PRO A 21 13.90 -9.02 -29.02
N VAL A 22 15.00 -9.54 -28.48
CA VAL A 22 15.05 -10.25 -27.21
C VAL A 22 15.13 -9.30 -25.99
N SER A 23 15.23 -7.98 -26.19
CA SER A 23 15.70 -7.06 -25.14
C SER A 23 14.66 -6.25 -24.36
N LEU A 24 13.35 -6.44 -24.57
CA LEU A 24 12.33 -5.83 -23.69
C LEU A 24 11.76 -6.81 -22.66
N ALA A 25 11.36 -8.01 -23.09
CA ALA A 25 10.72 -8.99 -22.21
C ALA A 25 11.69 -9.56 -21.15
N GLN A 26 12.93 -9.85 -21.53
CA GLN A 26 13.95 -10.35 -20.58
C GLN A 26 14.51 -9.26 -19.65
N ARG A 27 14.42 -7.98 -20.05
CA ARG A 27 14.83 -6.85 -19.20
C ARG A 27 13.82 -6.60 -18.09
N GLN A 28 12.53 -6.81 -18.36
CA GLN A 28 11.48 -6.79 -17.34
C GLN A 28 11.58 -8.01 -16.40
N GLN A 29 11.84 -9.21 -16.92
CA GLN A 29 11.97 -10.40 -16.07
C GLN A 29 13.13 -10.32 -15.06
N GLY A 30 14.28 -9.75 -15.44
CA GLY A 30 15.42 -9.59 -14.54
C GLY A 30 15.20 -8.62 -13.37
N THR A 31 14.27 -7.68 -13.48
CA THR A 31 13.96 -6.73 -12.40
C THR A 31 12.97 -7.30 -11.39
N TRP A 32 11.99 -8.10 -11.81
CA TRP A 32 10.96 -8.63 -10.92
C TRP A 32 11.48 -9.68 -9.92
N GLU A 33 12.38 -10.56 -10.37
CA GLU A 33 13.05 -11.53 -9.49
C GLU A 33 13.95 -10.82 -8.46
N GLN A 34 14.59 -9.71 -8.84
CA GLN A 34 15.46 -8.96 -7.94
C GLN A 34 14.69 -8.15 -6.86
N TYR A 35 13.51 -7.61 -7.18
CA TYR A 35 12.67 -6.91 -6.20
C TYR A 35 11.88 -7.87 -5.30
N SER A 36 11.45 -9.03 -5.82
CA SER A 36 10.81 -10.06 -5.01
C SER A 36 11.80 -10.76 -4.05
N THR A 37 13.08 -10.88 -4.43
CA THR A 37 14.14 -11.43 -3.55
C THR A 37 14.56 -10.48 -2.42
N ASN A 38 14.24 -9.19 -2.51
CA ASN A 38 14.45 -8.20 -1.44
C ASN A 38 13.24 -8.03 -0.50
N ARG A 39 12.31 -8.99 -0.50
CA ARG A 39 11.13 -8.97 0.38
C ARG A 39 11.56 -8.89 1.86
N PRO A 40 11.11 -7.89 2.62
CA PRO A 40 11.39 -7.85 4.05
C PRO A 40 10.68 -9.01 4.78
N SER A 41 11.33 -9.55 5.82
CA SER A 41 10.81 -10.68 6.60
C SER A 41 9.56 -10.34 7.43
N SER A 42 9.35 -9.06 7.74
CA SER A 42 8.19 -8.56 8.49
C SER A 42 7.94 -7.09 8.17
N ILE A 43 6.71 -6.62 8.42
CA ILE A 43 6.36 -5.21 8.27
C ILE A 43 7.17 -4.36 9.26
N PRO A 44 7.92 -3.35 8.81
CA PRO A 44 8.56 -2.40 9.71
C PRO A 44 7.54 -1.68 10.58
N SER A 45 7.82 -1.50 11.87
CA SER A 45 6.91 -0.80 12.78
C SER A 45 6.53 0.61 12.31
N SER A 46 7.44 1.31 11.62
CA SER A 46 7.17 2.62 11.01
C SER A 46 6.11 2.54 9.92
N LYS A 47 6.14 1.52 9.06
CA LYS A 47 5.12 1.30 8.02
C LYS A 47 3.78 0.91 8.60
N LEU A 48 3.78 0.06 9.63
CA LEU A 48 2.55 -0.24 10.34
C LEU A 48 1.97 1.01 11.03
N ASN A 49 2.79 1.86 11.65
CA ASN A 49 2.35 3.14 12.22
C ASN A 49 1.76 4.06 11.14
N GLU A 50 2.47 4.27 10.04
CA GLU A 50 2.05 5.14 8.93
C GLU A 50 0.69 4.69 8.35
N SER A 51 0.51 3.39 8.09
CA SER A 51 -0.78 2.86 7.67
C SER A 51 -1.85 3.03 8.75
N THR A 52 -1.51 2.80 10.03
CA THR A 52 -2.47 2.99 11.13
C THR A 52 -2.94 4.44 11.21
N ASP A 53 -2.03 5.41 11.12
CA ASP A 53 -2.33 6.84 11.15
C ASP A 53 -3.24 7.25 9.97
N PHE A 54 -2.98 6.70 8.78
CA PHE A 54 -3.83 6.94 7.60
C PHE A 54 -5.28 6.49 7.84
N TYR A 55 -5.49 5.22 8.21
CA TYR A 55 -6.85 4.70 8.44
C TYR A 55 -7.53 5.33 9.66
N PHE A 56 -6.76 5.61 10.73
CA PHE A 56 -7.26 6.35 11.89
C PHE A 56 -7.75 7.75 11.49
N GLY A 57 -7.01 8.45 10.63
CA GLY A 57 -7.39 9.76 10.11
C GLY A 57 -8.67 9.74 9.27
N LEU A 58 -8.94 8.64 8.55
CA LEU A 58 -10.20 8.45 7.83
C LEU A 58 -11.38 8.31 8.80
N VAL A 59 -11.21 7.52 9.88
CA VAL A 59 -12.25 7.35 10.92
C VAL A 59 -12.49 8.64 11.72
N HIS A 60 -11.45 9.46 11.89
CA HIS A 60 -11.48 10.69 12.69
C HIS A 60 -11.07 11.93 11.88
N PRO A 61 -11.87 12.36 10.89
CA PRO A 61 -11.55 13.53 10.07
C PRO A 61 -11.44 14.81 10.90
N GLU A 62 -12.10 14.89 12.06
CA GLU A 62 -12.02 16.00 13.01
C GLU A 62 -10.61 16.15 13.63
N MET A 63 -9.81 15.09 13.63
CA MET A 63 -8.44 15.16 14.13
C MET A 63 -7.55 15.96 13.20
N GLN A 64 -7.83 16.01 11.89
CA GLN A 64 -7.06 16.80 10.92
C GLN A 64 -5.54 16.57 11.02
N GLY A 65 -5.12 15.33 11.27
CA GLY A 65 -3.71 14.95 11.45
C GLY A 65 -3.08 15.38 12.79
N ARG A 66 -3.86 15.88 13.75
CA ARG A 66 -3.36 16.18 15.11
C ARG A 66 -2.94 14.89 15.82
N THR A 67 -1.88 15.01 16.63
CA THR A 67 -1.42 13.91 17.50
C THR A 67 -2.44 13.62 18.60
N ILE A 68 -2.71 12.32 18.82
CA ILE A 68 -3.50 11.83 19.96
C ILE A 68 -2.82 12.27 21.27
N GLN A 69 -3.56 13.01 22.09
CA GLN A 69 -3.10 13.47 23.39
C GLN A 69 -3.22 12.37 24.45
N PRO A 70 -2.39 12.39 25.52
CA PRO A 70 -2.39 11.33 26.54
C PRO A 70 -3.74 11.06 27.20
N TYR A 71 -4.59 12.09 27.34
CA TYR A 71 -5.92 11.97 27.94
C TYR A 71 -6.99 11.45 26.99
N GLN A 72 -6.73 11.38 25.68
CA GLN A 72 -7.67 10.89 24.66
C GLN A 72 -7.64 9.36 24.61
N THR A 73 -8.08 8.74 25.71
CA THR A 73 -8.03 7.28 25.90
C THR A 73 -8.79 6.52 24.82
N GLN A 74 -9.95 7.02 24.40
CA GLN A 74 -10.77 6.43 23.34
C GLN A 74 -10.00 6.37 22.01
N TYR A 75 -9.47 7.51 21.53
CA TYR A 75 -8.68 7.56 20.30
C TYR A 75 -7.46 6.65 20.35
N LYS A 76 -6.80 6.55 21.51
CA LYS A 76 -5.67 5.63 21.70
C LYS A 76 -6.10 4.17 21.55
N GLN A 77 -7.27 3.79 22.08
CA GLN A 77 -7.78 2.42 21.97
C GLN A 77 -8.18 2.09 20.53
N GLU A 78 -8.85 3.02 19.84
CA GLU A 78 -9.23 2.85 18.43
C GLU A 78 -8.00 2.73 17.54
N TRP A 79 -6.99 3.58 17.73
CA TRP A 79 -5.72 3.48 17.00
C TRP A 79 -5.03 2.13 17.21
N LEU A 80 -4.99 1.62 18.45
CA LEU A 80 -4.42 0.30 18.74
C LEU A 80 -5.21 -0.84 18.11
N ALA A 81 -6.54 -0.74 18.05
CA ALA A 81 -7.39 -1.73 17.41
C ALA A 81 -7.17 -1.77 15.89
N ILE A 82 -7.10 -0.60 15.24
CA ILE A 82 -6.77 -0.48 13.80
C ILE A 82 -5.39 -1.10 13.54
N ARG A 83 -4.39 -0.77 14.36
CA ARG A 83 -3.04 -1.31 14.26
C ARG A 83 -3.03 -2.83 14.28
N GLU A 84 -3.81 -3.44 15.19
CA GLU A 84 -3.84 -4.89 15.34
C GLU A 84 -4.42 -5.58 14.10
N VAL A 85 -5.49 -5.01 13.52
CA VAL A 85 -6.06 -5.49 12.25
C VAL A 85 -5.02 -5.43 11.13
N LEU A 86 -4.28 -4.32 11.01
CA LEU A 86 -3.32 -4.10 9.93
C LEU A 86 -2.07 -4.98 10.02
N ARG A 87 -1.66 -5.40 11.23
CA ARG A 87 -0.41 -6.15 11.47
C ARG A 87 -0.27 -7.39 10.58
N ASN A 88 -1.37 -8.06 10.26
CA ASN A 88 -1.35 -9.29 9.47
C ASN A 88 -1.95 -9.15 8.06
N ARG A 89 -2.37 -7.93 7.68
CA ARG A 89 -3.08 -7.68 6.41
C ARG A 89 -2.26 -6.86 5.41
N LEU A 90 -1.19 -6.21 5.86
CA LEU A 90 -0.24 -5.54 4.96
C LEU A 90 0.73 -6.57 4.36
N VAL A 91 0.79 -6.59 3.03
CA VAL A 91 1.64 -7.50 2.27
C VAL A 91 2.65 -6.69 1.46
N TRP A 92 3.90 -7.14 1.44
CA TRP A 92 4.90 -6.63 0.52
C TRP A 92 4.56 -7.09 -0.90
N THR A 93 4.04 -6.16 -1.70
CA THR A 93 3.58 -6.45 -3.05
C THR A 93 3.83 -5.26 -3.97
N GLN A 94 3.77 -5.50 -5.27
CA GLN A 94 3.77 -4.43 -6.25
C GLN A 94 2.57 -3.51 -6.03
N GLN A 95 2.81 -2.21 -6.15
CA GLN A 95 1.77 -1.20 -6.03
C GLN A 95 0.68 -1.44 -7.07
N PRO A 96 -0.58 -1.59 -6.65
CA PRO A 96 -1.67 -1.59 -7.58
C PRO A 96 -1.77 -0.20 -8.25
N CYS A 97 -2.00 -0.18 -9.55
CA CYS A 97 -2.59 0.95 -10.30
C CYS A 97 -1.74 2.22 -10.54
N ILE A 98 -0.51 2.35 -10.01
CA ILE A 98 0.32 3.56 -10.23
C ILE A 98 1.61 3.24 -10.97
N ASP A 99 2.44 2.34 -10.43
CA ASP A 99 3.74 2.01 -11.00
C ASP A 99 4.22 0.62 -10.60
N ASP A 100 5.46 0.33 -10.99
CA ASP A 100 6.13 -0.95 -10.76
C ASP A 100 6.84 -1.03 -9.40
N SER A 101 6.59 -0.09 -8.48
CA SER A 101 7.25 -0.06 -7.17
C SER A 101 6.65 -1.10 -6.22
N PHE A 102 7.48 -1.66 -5.35
CA PHE A 102 7.04 -2.54 -4.27
C PHE A 102 6.92 -1.76 -2.96
N ASN A 103 5.81 -1.96 -2.25
CA ASN A 103 5.60 -1.39 -0.92
C ASN A 103 4.66 -2.30 -0.11
N TRP A 104 4.29 -1.85 1.08
CA TRP A 104 3.31 -2.51 1.93
C TRP A 104 1.90 -2.06 1.58
N TYR A 105 1.10 -2.96 1.01
CA TYR A 105 -0.28 -2.68 0.60
C TYR A 105 -1.26 -3.71 1.16
N LEU A 106 -2.54 -3.34 1.16
CA LEU A 106 -3.63 -4.27 1.39
C LEU A 106 -3.97 -4.98 0.07
N THR A 107 -4.00 -6.31 0.09
CA THR A 107 -4.51 -7.11 -1.03
C THR A 107 -6.03 -7.27 -0.96
N ASP A 108 -6.58 -7.33 0.24
CA ASP A 108 -8.00 -7.55 0.52
C ASP A 108 -8.62 -6.30 1.14
N TYR A 109 -8.65 -5.21 0.36
CA TYR A 109 -9.04 -3.89 0.85
C TYR A 109 -10.43 -3.88 1.50
N SER A 110 -11.45 -4.40 0.82
CA SER A 110 -12.84 -4.43 1.32
C SER A 110 -12.98 -5.20 2.64
N GLU A 111 -12.37 -6.39 2.74
CA GLU A 111 -12.38 -7.18 3.97
C GLU A 111 -11.61 -6.51 5.10
N THR A 112 -10.54 -5.79 4.77
CA THR A 112 -9.76 -5.04 5.75
C THR A 112 -10.52 -3.84 6.27
N ILE A 113 -11.23 -3.11 5.41
CA ILE A 113 -12.12 -2.02 5.84
C ILE A 113 -13.21 -2.56 6.76
N THR A 114 -13.85 -3.67 6.40
CA THR A 114 -14.84 -4.33 7.28
C THR A 114 -14.23 -4.66 8.65
N ALA A 115 -13.03 -5.26 8.68
CA ALA A 115 -12.37 -5.61 9.93
C ALA A 115 -11.93 -4.39 10.76
N ILE A 116 -11.51 -3.30 10.12
CA ILE A 116 -11.19 -2.04 10.78
C ILE A 116 -12.47 -1.44 11.39
N SER A 117 -13.56 -1.39 10.64
CA SER A 117 -14.86 -0.89 11.12
C SER A 117 -15.36 -1.69 12.32
N ASP A 118 -15.28 -3.03 12.26
CA ASP A 118 -15.64 -3.91 13.38
C ASP A 118 -14.77 -3.63 14.62
N ALA A 119 -13.46 -3.50 14.43
CA ALA A 119 -12.53 -3.27 15.52
C ALA A 119 -12.77 -1.92 16.22
N VAL A 120 -12.99 -0.85 15.45
CA VAL A 120 -13.32 0.48 15.97
C VAL A 120 -14.67 0.46 16.68
N PHE A 121 -15.69 -0.14 16.05
CA PHE A 121 -17.03 -0.25 16.61
C PHE A 121 -17.02 -0.98 17.96
N HIS A 122 -16.31 -2.10 18.08
CA HIS A 122 -16.22 -2.84 19.34
C HIS A 122 -15.42 -2.14 20.43
N VAL A 123 -14.47 -1.28 20.06
CA VAL A 123 -13.80 -0.41 21.04
C VAL A 123 -14.77 0.62 21.62
N ARG A 124 -15.73 1.13 20.83
CA ARG A 124 -16.77 2.06 21.29
C ARG A 124 -17.89 1.37 22.07
N HIS A 125 -18.11 0.08 21.80
CA HIS A 125 -19.17 -0.73 22.41
C HIS A 125 -18.65 -1.95 23.19
N PRO A 126 -17.85 -1.74 24.26
CA PRO A 126 -17.31 -2.85 25.06
C PRO A 126 -18.41 -3.68 25.74
N GLU A 127 -19.59 -3.10 25.99
CA GLU A 127 -20.77 -3.78 26.56
C GLU A 127 -21.31 -4.92 25.69
N LEU A 128 -21.00 -4.93 24.39
CA LEU A 128 -21.39 -6.00 23.49
C LEU A 128 -20.52 -7.24 23.64
N GLY A 129 -19.36 -7.15 24.29
CA GLY A 129 -18.47 -8.30 24.52
C GLY A 129 -18.04 -9.00 23.22
N GLY A 130 -17.94 -8.26 22.11
CA GLY A 130 -17.58 -8.79 20.80
C GLY A 130 -18.69 -9.55 20.07
N ARG A 131 -19.94 -9.55 20.57
CA ARG A 131 -21.05 -10.16 19.84
C ARG A 131 -21.38 -9.35 18.58
N GLN A 132 -21.88 -10.04 17.55
CA GLN A 132 -22.38 -9.37 16.35
C GLN A 132 -23.60 -8.50 16.64
N ILE A 133 -23.73 -7.42 15.86
CA ILE A 133 -24.90 -6.55 15.83
C ILE A 133 -26.10 -7.37 15.33
N GLN A 134 -27.20 -7.31 16.06
CA GLN A 134 -28.44 -8.00 15.71
C GLN A 134 -29.24 -7.16 14.69
N PRO A 135 -30.04 -7.79 13.81
CA PRO A 135 -30.76 -7.07 12.75
C PRO A 135 -31.71 -5.96 13.23
N HIS A 136 -32.19 -6.04 14.48
CA HIS A 136 -33.10 -5.05 15.07
C HIS A 136 -32.38 -3.89 15.74
N GLU A 137 -31.05 -3.92 15.87
CA GLU A 137 -30.24 -2.89 16.54
C GLU A 137 -29.90 -1.75 15.57
N THR A 138 -30.94 -1.06 15.11
CA THR A 138 -30.85 -0.10 13.99
C THR A 138 -29.84 1.02 14.22
N GLU A 139 -29.68 1.48 15.47
CA GLU A 139 -28.73 2.54 15.81
C GLU A 139 -27.28 2.05 15.76
N LEU A 140 -27.00 0.84 16.26
CA LEU A 140 -25.68 0.21 16.16
C LEU A 140 -25.30 -0.06 14.70
N ILE A 141 -26.26 -0.51 13.89
CA ILE A 141 -26.08 -0.70 12.45
C ILE A 141 -25.74 0.64 11.77
N ARG A 142 -26.43 1.72 12.14
CA ARG A 142 -26.18 3.05 11.57
C ARG A 142 -24.79 3.56 11.92
N GLU A 143 -24.36 3.41 13.17
CA GLU A 143 -23.02 3.80 13.60
C GLU A 143 -21.94 3.02 12.85
N TRP A 144 -22.06 1.68 12.80
CA TRP A 144 -21.10 0.84 12.09
C TRP A 144 -20.96 1.22 10.61
N LYS A 145 -22.09 1.53 9.95
CA LYS A 145 -22.09 2.03 8.57
C LYS A 145 -21.38 3.37 8.46
N SER A 146 -21.66 4.30 9.37
CA SER A 146 -20.98 5.61 9.38
C SER A 146 -19.46 5.48 9.54
N ILE A 147 -18.97 4.51 10.32
CA ILE A 147 -17.53 4.22 10.40
C ILE A 147 -17.01 3.74 9.04
N SER A 148 -17.72 2.79 8.42
CA SER A 148 -17.33 2.16 7.15
C SER A 148 -17.38 3.11 5.95
N GLU A 149 -18.31 4.07 5.94
CA GLU A 149 -18.48 5.04 4.86
C GLU A 149 -17.38 6.11 4.81
N ASN A 150 -16.57 6.24 5.87
CA ASN A 150 -15.41 7.13 5.86
C ASN A 150 -14.26 6.63 4.97
N PHE A 151 -14.25 5.34 4.61
CA PHE A 151 -13.22 4.76 3.78
C PHE A 151 -13.60 4.88 2.29
N PRO A 152 -12.64 5.23 1.41
CA PRO A 152 -12.91 5.20 -0.04
C PRO A 152 -13.21 3.76 -0.47
N LEU A 153 -13.99 3.58 -1.53
CA LEU A 153 -14.36 2.26 -2.07
C LEU A 153 -13.14 1.40 -2.47
N SER A 154 -12.04 2.07 -2.79
CA SER A 154 -10.75 1.47 -3.13
C SER A 154 -9.65 2.54 -3.06
N LEU A 155 -8.40 2.12 -2.83
CA LEU A 155 -7.22 2.99 -2.88
C LEU A 155 -6.67 3.17 -4.31
N CYS A 156 -7.32 2.52 -5.28
CA CYS A 156 -7.31 2.77 -6.71
C CYS A 156 -8.75 2.98 -7.17
#